data_AF-A0AAV9JKH9-F1
#
_entry.id   AF-A0AAV9JKH9-F1
#
_cell.length_a   1.000
_cell.length_b   1.000
_cell.length_c   1.000
_cell.angle_alpha   90.00
_cell.angle_beta   90.00
_cell.angle_gamma   90.00
#
_symmetry.space_group_name_H-M   'P 1'
#
loop_
_entity.id
_entity.type
_entity.pdbx_description
1 polymer ?
#
loop_
_entity_poly.entity_id
_entity_poly.type
_entity_poly.pdbx_seq_one_letter_code
_entity_poly.pdbx_strand_id
1 'polypeptide(L)'
;MPSTHIELAWATPVNALTLVAHLGAQIKLQPTIDTIHLCNRFGRGNNATITKLPTEIIEQIDGCLINAERERLKEDAAKEYACWIGRCKPTDHLSADQCISIYDAKIDHASDKLIDAQNRELDVYMRRIYAMDDTNTLGWWHELHEERIDQWHARTGYPGSCRRGMFTEHADFVLKKYGLEVWTSHIQRTDDADEIDHWTACYLTMPIDRRMKACKTRQEEIRADRSGGTVPAETGLMLPVAMPRKPSKVSLGRFSRAMKLLSLKVCMIEQYGTVLEAMDGDSEADDETASWVDKYGQEHTALWPELILLGRSGVDEE
;
A
#
# COMPACT_ATOMS: atom_id res chain seq x y z
N MET A 1 6.71 12.39 -20.91
CA MET A 1 5.36 12.65 -21.48
C MET A 1 4.35 11.84 -20.67
N PRO A 2 3.11 12.33 -20.42
CA PRO A 2 2.11 11.57 -19.69
C PRO A 2 1.67 10.32 -20.45
N SER A 3 1.60 9.19 -19.76
CA SER A 3 1.17 7.90 -20.27
C SER A 3 0.02 7.37 -19.40
N THR A 4 -0.99 6.78 -20.05
CA THR A 4 -2.09 6.13 -19.33
C THR A 4 -2.09 4.65 -19.64
N HIS A 5 -1.94 3.85 -18.60
CA HIS A 5 -2.00 2.40 -18.66
C HIS A 5 -3.38 1.93 -18.22
N ILE A 6 -4.09 1.21 -19.10
CA ILE A 6 -5.42 0.67 -18.83
C ILE A 6 -5.36 -0.85 -19.04
N GLU A 7 -5.80 -1.61 -18.05
CA GLU A 7 -5.95 -3.05 -18.14
C GLU A 7 -7.29 -3.52 -17.58
N LEU A 8 -7.81 -4.61 -18.13
CA LEU A 8 -9.03 -5.25 -17.64
C LEU A 8 -8.63 -6.58 -16.99
N ALA A 9 -8.81 -6.70 -15.68
CA ALA A 9 -8.29 -7.81 -14.89
C ALA A 9 -9.34 -8.37 -13.93
N TRP A 10 -9.34 -9.69 -13.73
CA TRP A 10 -9.93 -10.25 -12.52
C TRP A 10 -9.03 -9.88 -11.36
N ALA A 11 -9.56 -9.10 -10.43
CA ALA A 11 -8.77 -8.47 -9.39
C ALA A 11 -9.45 -8.58 -8.02
N THR A 12 -8.64 -8.56 -6.97
CA THR A 12 -9.09 -8.49 -5.57
C THR A 12 -8.35 -7.37 -4.87
N PRO A 13 -9.04 -6.35 -4.34
CA PRO A 13 -8.39 -5.26 -3.63
C PRO A 13 -7.89 -5.76 -2.29
N VAL A 14 -6.66 -5.35 -1.96
CA VAL A 14 -5.99 -5.72 -0.72
C VAL A 14 -5.36 -4.49 -0.10
N ASN A 15 -5.24 -4.49 1.23
CA ASN A 15 -4.58 -3.40 1.94
C ASN A 15 -3.09 -3.35 1.55
N ALA A 16 -2.65 -2.21 1.01
CA ALA A 16 -1.28 -2.04 0.50
C ALA A 16 -0.22 -2.34 1.56
N LEU A 17 -0.38 -1.76 2.75
CA LEU A 17 0.53 -1.95 3.88
C LEU A 17 0.69 -3.43 4.24
N THR A 18 -0.44 -4.14 4.38
CA THR A 18 -0.44 -5.56 4.72
C THR A 18 0.19 -6.39 3.60
N LEU A 19 -0.11 -6.09 2.34
CA LEU A 19 0.47 -6.79 1.20
C LEU A 19 2.00 -6.62 1.15
N VAL A 20 2.50 -5.38 1.28
CA VAL A 20 3.93 -5.07 1.29
C VAL A 20 4.64 -5.85 2.40
N ALA A 21 4.16 -5.75 3.63
CA ALA A 21 4.77 -6.42 4.77
C ALA A 21 4.72 -7.96 4.64
N HIS A 22 3.58 -8.51 4.24
CA HIS A 22 3.38 -9.95 4.19
C HIS A 22 4.11 -10.62 3.02
N LEU A 23 4.15 -9.97 1.87
CA LEU A 23 4.91 -10.44 0.73
C LEU A 23 6.41 -10.27 0.97
N GLY A 24 6.84 -9.13 1.53
CA GLY A 24 8.23 -8.87 1.88
C GLY A 24 8.77 -9.90 2.89
N ALA A 25 8.01 -10.24 3.92
CA ALA A 25 8.39 -11.29 4.88
C ALA A 25 8.56 -12.65 4.20
N GLN A 26 7.66 -13.01 3.29
CA GLN A 26 7.72 -14.27 2.54
C GLN A 26 8.96 -14.33 1.64
N ILE A 27 9.24 -13.25 0.90
CA ILE A 27 10.41 -13.16 0.02
C ILE A 27 11.70 -13.29 0.84
N LYS A 28 11.81 -12.51 1.92
CA LYS A 28 12.99 -12.47 2.77
C LYS A 28 13.28 -13.80 3.46
N LEU A 29 12.24 -14.48 3.98
CA LEU A 29 12.40 -15.70 4.76
C LEU A 29 12.37 -16.98 3.93
N GLN A 30 12.00 -16.93 2.64
CA GLN A 30 11.94 -18.13 1.79
C GLN A 30 13.23 -18.96 1.83
N PRO A 31 14.44 -18.38 1.69
CA PRO A 31 15.67 -19.17 1.73
C PRO A 31 15.90 -19.88 3.07
N THR A 32 15.54 -19.22 4.17
CA THR A 32 15.64 -19.77 5.53
C THR A 32 14.67 -20.92 5.73
N ILE A 33 13.41 -20.74 5.30
CA ILE A 33 12.39 -21.79 5.35
C ILE A 33 12.84 -22.99 4.52
N ASP A 34 13.26 -22.77 3.27
CA ASP A 34 13.73 -23.85 2.39
C ASP A 34 14.91 -24.60 3.02
N THR A 35 15.82 -23.89 3.68
CA THR A 35 16.94 -24.49 4.42
C THR A 35 16.46 -25.37 5.58
N ILE A 36 15.51 -24.90 6.39
CA ILE A 36 14.92 -25.67 7.50
C ILE A 36 14.29 -26.96 6.96
N HIS A 37 13.50 -26.86 5.89
CA HIS A 37 12.85 -28.02 5.25
C HIS A 37 13.87 -29.01 4.67
N LEU A 38 14.91 -28.52 3.99
CA LEU A 38 15.98 -29.36 3.46
C LEU A 38 16.77 -30.04 4.58
N CYS A 39 17.09 -29.32 5.64
CA CYS A 39 17.76 -29.88 6.81
C CYS A 39 16.88 -30.92 7.53
N ASN A 40 15.58 -30.67 7.65
CA ASN A 40 14.64 -31.64 8.23
C ASN A 40 14.56 -32.92 7.38
N ARG A 41 14.45 -32.78 6.06
CA ARG A 41 14.27 -33.91 5.14
C ARG A 41 15.54 -34.71 4.86
N PHE A 42 16.68 -34.05 4.78
CA PHE A 42 17.92 -34.65 4.25
C PHE A 42 19.12 -34.57 5.20
N GLY A 43 18.99 -33.90 6.36
CA GLY A 43 20.08 -33.81 7.32
C GLY A 43 20.57 -35.18 7.77
N ARG A 44 21.88 -35.31 7.99
CA ARG A 44 22.53 -36.55 8.45
C ARG A 44 23.52 -36.25 9.56
N GLY A 45 23.73 -37.22 10.45
CA GLY A 45 24.72 -37.17 11.52
C GLY A 45 24.12 -36.94 12.91
N ASN A 46 24.94 -37.16 13.93
CA ASN A 46 24.52 -37.15 15.34
C ASN A 46 24.06 -35.77 15.84
N ASN A 47 24.43 -34.69 15.13
CA ASN A 47 24.08 -33.31 15.45
C ASN A 47 22.90 -32.76 14.63
N ALA A 48 22.28 -33.58 13.76
CA ALA A 48 21.17 -33.15 12.91
C ALA A 48 19.82 -33.25 13.65
N THR A 49 19.68 -32.59 14.79
CA THR A 49 18.49 -32.67 15.66
C THR A 49 17.20 -32.25 14.95
N ILE A 50 17.28 -31.33 13.99
CA ILE A 50 16.14 -30.85 13.21
C ILE A 50 15.51 -31.94 12.33
N THR A 51 16.25 -33.00 11.95
CA THR A 51 15.76 -34.09 11.07
C THR A 51 14.68 -34.97 11.71
N LYS A 52 14.58 -34.93 13.03
CA LYS A 52 13.66 -35.77 13.81
C LYS A 52 12.39 -35.03 14.22
N LEU A 53 12.26 -33.75 13.84
CA LEU A 53 11.08 -32.96 14.16
C LEU A 53 9.91 -33.40 13.28
N PRO A 54 8.72 -33.61 13.86
CA PRO A 54 7.49 -33.79 13.11
C PRO A 54 7.22 -32.59 12.18
N THR A 55 6.57 -32.85 11.05
CA THR A 55 6.23 -31.82 10.06
C THR A 55 5.43 -30.69 10.69
N GLU A 56 4.54 -30.99 11.63
CA GLU A 56 3.69 -30.03 12.33
C GLU A 56 4.53 -29.02 13.14
N ILE A 57 5.66 -29.45 13.70
CA ILE A 57 6.57 -28.56 14.45
C ILE A 57 7.33 -27.66 13.48
N ILE A 58 7.74 -28.19 12.31
CA ILE A 58 8.38 -27.38 11.27
C ILE A 58 7.42 -26.30 10.75
N GLU A 59 6.16 -26.67 10.48
CA GLU A 59 5.12 -25.72 10.06
C GLU A 59 4.85 -24.64 11.11
N GLN A 60 4.90 -24.98 12.41
CA GLN A 60 4.81 -24.00 13.50
C GLN A 60 6.01 -23.06 13.53
N ILE A 61 7.23 -23.57 13.33
CA ILE A 61 8.44 -22.76 13.25
C ILE A 61 8.34 -21.77 12.08
N ASP A 62 7.95 -22.25 10.89
CA ASP A 62 7.75 -21.40 9.72
C ASP A 62 6.73 -20.29 10.01
N GLY A 63 5.60 -20.66 10.62
CA GLY A 63 4.55 -19.73 11.02
C GLY A 63 5.07 -18.65 11.98
N CYS A 64 5.83 -19.04 13.00
CA CYS A 64 6.43 -18.11 13.95
C CYS A 64 7.42 -17.16 13.29
N LEU A 65 8.33 -17.67 12.45
CA LEU A 65 9.32 -16.86 11.73
C LEU A 65 8.63 -15.85 10.81
N ILE A 66 7.68 -16.32 10.00
CA ILE A 66 6.94 -15.47 9.06
C ILE A 66 6.16 -14.39 9.81
N ASN A 67 5.43 -14.74 10.87
CA ASN A 67 4.59 -13.78 11.58
C ASN A 67 5.42 -12.72 12.33
N ALA A 68 6.54 -13.12 12.94
CA ALA A 68 7.45 -12.16 13.57
C ALA A 68 8.00 -11.14 12.56
N GLU A 69 8.41 -11.60 11.38
CA GLU A 69 8.93 -10.70 10.35
C GLU A 69 7.82 -9.86 9.69
N ARG A 70 6.59 -10.39 9.59
CA ARG A 70 5.41 -9.64 9.12
C ARG A 70 5.13 -8.44 10.00
N GLU A 71 5.06 -8.62 11.32
CA GLU A 71 4.77 -7.52 12.24
C GLU A 71 5.88 -6.46 12.19
N ARG A 72 7.15 -6.90 12.19
CA ARG A 72 8.29 -5.99 12.08
C ARG A 72 8.24 -5.15 10.79
N LEU A 73 8.04 -5.79 9.63
CA LEU A 73 7.95 -5.09 8.35
C LEU A 73 6.71 -4.22 8.24
N LYS A 74 5.61 -4.60 8.89
CA LYS A 74 4.38 -3.82 8.91
C LYS A 74 4.54 -2.54 9.72
N GLU A 75 5.25 -2.58 10.84
CA GLU A 75 5.58 -1.38 11.62
C GLU A 75 6.45 -0.41 10.83
N ASP A 76 7.49 -0.91 10.16
CA ASP A 76 8.36 -0.10 9.30
C ASP A 76 7.55 0.54 8.17
N ALA A 77 6.82 -0.29 7.40
CA ALA A 77 6.02 0.16 6.28
C ALA A 77 4.87 1.09 6.71
N ALA A 78 4.37 0.99 7.95
CA ALA A 78 3.30 1.87 8.44
C ALA A 78 3.81 3.30 8.65
N LYS A 79 5.06 3.47 9.09
CA LYS A 79 5.69 4.79 9.24
C LYS A 79 5.92 5.44 7.88
N GLU A 80 6.45 4.66 6.94
CA GLU A 80 6.67 5.07 5.55
C GLU A 80 5.34 5.48 4.88
N TYR A 81 4.31 4.62 5.01
CA TYR A 81 2.99 4.89 4.47
C TYR A 81 2.32 6.11 5.13
N ALA A 82 2.50 6.30 6.44
CA ALA A 82 1.98 7.48 7.14
C ALA A 82 2.57 8.79 6.61
N CYS A 83 3.85 8.79 6.24
CA CYS A 83 4.48 9.93 5.56
C CYS A 83 3.87 10.14 4.17
N TRP A 84 3.76 9.07 3.37
CA TRP A 84 3.16 9.13 2.04
C TRP A 84 1.73 9.71 2.05
N ILE A 85 0.88 9.29 2.99
CA ILE A 85 -0.50 9.79 3.08
C ILE A 85 -0.63 11.13 3.82
N GLY A 86 0.49 11.76 4.20
CA GLY A 86 0.49 13.05 4.91
C GLY A 86 -0.11 12.99 6.33
N ARG A 87 -0.23 11.79 6.94
CA ARG A 87 -0.80 11.60 8.29
C ARG A 87 0.26 11.47 9.38
N CYS A 88 1.53 11.55 9.03
CA CYS A 88 2.62 11.59 10.00
C CYS A 88 2.68 12.94 10.73
N LYS A 89 3.31 12.94 11.89
CA LYS A 89 3.62 14.14 12.66
C LYS A 89 5.13 14.35 12.78
N PRO A 90 5.58 15.56 13.09
CA PRO A 90 6.99 15.83 13.40
C PRO A 90 7.58 14.86 14.42
N THR A 91 6.85 14.55 15.49
CA THR A 91 7.31 13.63 16.54
C THR A 91 7.47 12.19 16.08
N ASP A 92 6.78 11.77 15.01
CA ASP A 92 6.88 10.39 14.49
C ASP A 92 8.22 10.12 13.79
N HIS A 93 9.03 11.17 13.60
CA HIS A 93 10.34 11.16 12.96
C HIS A 93 11.48 11.27 13.98
N LEU A 94 11.14 11.46 15.25
CA LEU A 94 12.09 11.59 16.34
C LEU A 94 12.27 10.27 17.06
N SER A 95 13.49 9.99 17.49
CA SER A 95 13.73 8.99 18.52
C SER A 95 13.21 9.50 19.88
N ALA A 96 12.98 8.57 20.81
CA ALA A 96 12.60 8.94 22.17
C ALA A 96 13.63 9.89 22.81
N ASP A 97 14.93 9.63 22.61
CA ASP A 97 16.01 10.46 23.15
C ASP A 97 16.01 11.86 22.53
N GLN A 98 15.70 11.98 21.23
CA GLN A 98 15.58 13.28 20.57
C GLN A 98 14.35 14.06 21.06
N CYS A 99 13.21 13.37 21.25
CA CYS A 99 12.02 13.97 21.86
C CYS A 99 12.33 14.52 23.27
N ILE A 100 13.04 13.75 24.09
CA ILE A 100 13.45 14.15 25.44
C ILE A 100 14.39 15.35 25.38
N SER A 101 15.42 15.31 24.52
CA SER A 101 16.36 16.43 24.35
C SER A 101 15.67 17.74 23.95
N ILE A 102 14.73 17.68 22.99
CA ILE A 102 13.93 18.84 22.58
C ILE A 102 13.04 19.34 23.71
N TYR A 103 12.48 18.42 24.50
CA TYR A 103 11.64 18.75 25.64
C TYR A 103 12.43 19.38 26.79
N ASP A 104 13.62 18.87 27.10
CA ASP A 104 14.51 19.41 28.14
C ASP A 104 15.00 20.82 27.75
N ALA A 105 15.35 21.03 26.48
CA ALA A 105 15.66 22.36 25.96
C ALA A 105 14.47 23.33 26.07
N LYS A 106 13.22 22.84 26.02
CA LYS A 106 12.01 23.63 26.24
C LYS A 106 11.81 23.96 27.73
N ILE A 107 12.11 23.05 28.65
CA ILE A 107 12.01 23.28 30.11
C ILE A 107 12.97 24.37 30.56
N ASP A 108 14.20 24.39 30.04
CA ASP A 108 15.17 25.45 30.35
C ASP A 108 14.69 26.85 29.91
N HIS A 109 13.74 26.92 28.96
CA HIS A 109 13.11 28.15 28.48
C HIS A 109 11.70 28.41 29.04
N ALA A 110 11.06 27.46 29.70
CA ALA A 110 9.67 27.55 30.15
C ALA A 110 9.57 27.44 31.68
N SER A 111 9.12 28.52 32.34
CA SER A 111 8.91 28.53 33.78
C SER A 111 7.89 27.46 34.23
N ASP A 112 8.41 26.41 34.87
CA ASP A 112 7.91 25.67 36.05
C ASP A 112 6.47 25.14 36.13
N LYS A 113 5.69 25.10 35.04
CA LYS A 113 4.35 24.49 35.08
C LYS A 113 4.02 23.78 33.78
N LEU A 114 4.07 22.43 33.78
CA LEU A 114 3.18 21.48 33.07
C LEU A 114 3.91 20.13 32.89
N ILE A 115 3.49 19.08 33.62
CA ILE A 115 4.12 17.74 33.52
C ILE A 115 3.22 16.64 32.94
N ASP A 116 1.90 16.80 32.78
CA ASP A 116 1.04 15.67 32.37
C ASP A 116 0.36 15.76 30.97
N ALA A 117 0.86 16.63 30.06
CA ALA A 117 0.31 16.81 28.71
C ALA A 117 1.32 16.52 27.57
N GLN A 118 2.30 15.66 27.84
CA GLN A 118 3.61 15.63 27.17
C GLN A 118 3.61 15.43 25.64
N ASN A 119 2.78 14.55 25.06
CA ASN A 119 2.85 14.30 23.60
C ASN A 119 2.05 15.29 22.75
N ARG A 120 0.85 15.70 23.20
CA ARG A 120 0.04 16.68 22.47
C ARG A 120 0.65 18.08 22.56
N GLU A 121 1.24 18.43 23.70
CA GLU A 121 1.93 19.71 23.85
C GLU A 121 3.25 19.76 23.08
N LEU A 122 3.95 18.63 22.91
CA LEU A 122 5.14 18.57 22.05
C LEU A 122 4.77 18.71 20.57
N ASP A 123 3.74 18.03 20.09
CA ASP A 123 3.22 18.20 18.72
C ASP A 123 2.81 19.65 18.43
N VAL A 124 2.05 20.26 19.33
CA VAL A 124 1.59 21.66 19.20
C VAL A 124 2.77 22.63 19.29
N TYR A 125 3.74 22.36 20.16
CA TYR A 125 4.95 23.15 20.29
C TYR A 125 5.82 23.05 19.03
N MET A 126 6.04 21.84 18.52
CA MET A 126 6.74 21.61 17.26
C MET A 126 6.03 22.36 16.14
N ARG A 127 4.70 22.20 15.96
CA ARG A 127 3.90 22.97 14.98
C ARG A 127 4.03 24.48 15.14
N ARG A 128 4.17 24.97 16.36
CA ARG A 128 4.35 26.40 16.64
C ARG A 128 5.76 26.87 16.27
N ILE A 129 6.79 26.05 16.46
CA ILE A 129 8.12 26.29 15.90
C ILE A 129 8.05 26.30 14.37
N TYR A 130 7.36 25.34 13.73
CA TYR A 130 7.14 25.34 12.27
C TYR A 130 6.52 26.64 11.76
N ALA A 131 5.53 27.18 12.47
CA ALA A 131 4.87 28.41 12.06
C ALA A 131 5.70 29.69 12.32
N MET A 132 6.78 29.59 13.09
CA MET A 132 7.60 30.73 13.52
C MET A 132 9.00 30.76 12.88
N ASP A 133 9.49 29.63 12.37
CA ASP A 133 10.87 29.48 11.93
C ASP A 133 11.03 29.53 10.40
N ASP A 134 11.52 30.66 9.90
CA ASP A 134 11.96 30.88 8.51
C ASP A 134 13.41 30.36 8.29
N THR A 135 14.03 29.74 9.31
CA THR A 135 15.46 29.45 9.34
C THR A 135 15.80 28.02 9.77
N ASN A 136 15.90 27.09 8.82
CA ASN A 136 16.80 25.92 8.81
C ASN A 136 16.78 24.88 9.97
N THR A 137 16.11 25.10 11.10
CA THR A 137 16.17 24.24 12.31
C THR A 137 15.38 22.94 12.17
N LEU A 138 14.50 22.86 11.16
CA LEU A 138 13.60 21.73 10.91
C LEU A 138 13.79 21.07 9.53
N GLY A 139 14.91 21.35 8.84
CA GLY A 139 15.27 20.69 7.57
C GLY A 139 15.35 19.16 7.73
N TRP A 140 15.91 18.69 8.85
CA TRP A 140 16.06 17.26 9.14
C TRP A 140 14.72 16.50 9.17
N TRP A 141 13.61 17.14 9.57
CA TRP A 141 12.29 16.48 9.57
C TRP A 141 11.78 16.29 8.15
N HIS A 142 11.87 17.33 7.32
CA HIS A 142 11.48 17.26 5.92
C HIS A 142 12.30 16.20 5.18
N GLU A 143 13.62 16.19 5.40
CA GLU A 143 14.52 15.18 4.83
C GLU A 143 14.10 13.75 5.22
N LEU A 144 13.81 13.50 6.50
CA LEU A 144 13.38 12.17 6.95
C LEU A 144 11.96 11.81 6.50
N HIS A 145 11.09 12.80 6.33
CA HIS A 145 9.75 12.63 5.77
C HIS A 145 9.83 12.23 4.28
N GLU A 146 10.62 12.96 3.49
CA GLU A 146 10.88 12.67 2.08
C GLU A 146 11.58 11.30 1.91
N GLU A 147 12.58 10.99 2.74
CA GLU A 147 13.25 9.69 2.72
C GLU A 147 12.25 8.54 2.96
N ARG A 148 11.33 8.71 3.92
CA ARG A 148 10.29 7.70 4.20
C ARG A 148 9.30 7.55 3.06
N ILE A 149 8.98 8.63 2.35
CA ILE A 149 8.16 8.58 1.13
C ILE A 149 8.90 7.81 0.04
N ASP A 150 10.19 8.08 -0.16
CA ASP A 150 11.02 7.36 -1.11
C ASP A 150 11.13 5.88 -0.77
N GLN A 151 11.26 5.53 0.52
CA GLN A 151 11.24 4.14 0.97
C GLN A 151 9.89 3.46 0.67
N TRP A 152 8.77 4.16 0.85
CA TRP A 152 7.46 3.64 0.44
C TRP A 152 7.41 3.37 -1.06
N HIS A 153 7.83 4.33 -1.89
CA HIS A 153 7.90 4.18 -3.35
C HIS A 153 8.87 3.09 -3.80
N ALA A 154 10.01 2.92 -3.13
CA ALA A 154 10.93 1.81 -3.41
C ALA A 154 10.25 0.45 -3.19
N ARG A 155 9.33 0.34 -2.23
CA ARG A 155 8.56 -0.89 -1.98
C ARG A 155 7.43 -1.10 -2.98
N THR A 156 6.66 -0.06 -3.28
CA THR A 156 5.39 -0.19 -4.03
C THR A 156 5.46 0.23 -5.50
N GLY A 157 6.57 0.87 -5.90
CA GLY A 157 6.74 1.53 -7.19
C GLY A 157 6.69 3.04 -7.08
N TYR A 158 7.52 3.71 -7.88
CA TYR A 158 7.38 5.14 -8.07
C TYR A 158 6.16 5.45 -8.95
N PRO A 159 5.40 6.50 -8.63
CA PRO A 159 4.39 7.09 -9.51
C PRO A 159 4.95 7.34 -10.92
N GLY A 160 4.18 7.02 -11.97
CA GLY A 160 4.60 7.12 -13.37
C GLY A 160 5.56 6.02 -13.83
N SER A 161 6.28 5.35 -12.92
CA SER A 161 7.28 4.35 -13.30
C SER A 161 6.65 3.07 -13.86
N CYS A 162 7.30 2.45 -14.84
CA CYS A 162 6.94 1.09 -15.24
C CYS A 162 7.36 0.04 -14.18
N ARG A 163 8.29 0.40 -13.28
CA ARG A 163 8.78 -0.47 -12.20
C ARG A 163 7.98 -0.24 -10.93
N ARG A 164 7.39 -1.32 -10.42
CA ARG A 164 6.57 -1.31 -9.20
C ARG A 164 7.32 -1.81 -7.97
N GLY A 165 8.55 -1.30 -7.82
CA GLY A 165 9.43 -1.60 -6.69
C GLY A 165 9.60 -3.10 -6.47
N MET A 166 9.47 -3.51 -5.21
CA MET A 166 9.51 -4.91 -4.77
C MET A 166 8.55 -5.82 -5.57
N PHE A 167 7.39 -5.32 -6.01
CA PHE A 167 6.42 -6.14 -6.74
C PHE A 167 6.90 -6.51 -8.15
N THR A 168 7.65 -5.62 -8.81
CA THR A 168 8.26 -5.92 -10.11
C THR A 168 9.52 -6.76 -9.94
N GLU A 169 10.37 -6.43 -8.95
CA GLU A 169 11.60 -7.19 -8.67
C GLU A 169 11.32 -8.66 -8.34
N HIS A 170 10.20 -8.93 -7.68
CA HIS A 170 9.80 -10.27 -7.28
C HIS A 170 8.56 -10.78 -8.03
N ALA A 171 8.26 -10.24 -9.21
CA ALA A 171 7.09 -10.65 -10.01
C ALA A 171 7.10 -12.16 -10.29
N ASP A 172 8.24 -12.72 -10.69
CA ASP A 172 8.40 -14.15 -10.96
C ASP A 172 8.13 -15.01 -9.72
N PHE A 173 8.54 -14.55 -8.54
CA PHE A 173 8.26 -15.23 -7.28
C PHE A 173 6.77 -15.25 -6.99
N VAL A 174 6.08 -14.11 -7.13
CA VAL A 174 4.63 -14.00 -6.89
C VAL A 174 3.87 -14.89 -7.87
N LEU A 175 4.21 -14.80 -9.16
CA LEU A 175 3.59 -15.56 -10.23
C LEU A 175 3.79 -17.07 -10.03
N LYS A 176 5.02 -17.52 -9.73
CA LYS A 176 5.32 -18.94 -9.53
C LYS A 176 4.68 -19.51 -8.27
N LYS A 177 4.68 -18.76 -7.15
CA LYS A 177 4.19 -19.24 -5.86
C LYS A 177 2.66 -19.19 -5.76
N TYR A 178 2.06 -18.10 -6.26
CA TYR A 178 0.64 -17.81 -6.08
C TYR A 178 -0.17 -17.89 -7.39
N GLY A 179 0.47 -17.78 -8.56
CA GLY A 179 -0.22 -17.80 -9.85
C GLY A 179 -1.00 -16.51 -10.14
N LEU A 180 -0.56 -15.40 -9.54
CA LEU A 180 -1.18 -14.07 -9.58
C LEU A 180 -0.11 -13.00 -9.82
N GLU A 181 -0.54 -11.80 -10.19
CA GLU A 181 0.27 -10.59 -10.29
C GLU A 181 -0.18 -9.57 -9.24
N VAL A 182 0.65 -8.55 -9.01
CA VAL A 182 0.30 -7.41 -8.15
C VAL A 182 0.19 -6.18 -9.03
N TRP A 183 -0.94 -5.48 -8.92
CA TRP A 183 -1.13 -4.17 -9.48
C TRP A 183 -1.15 -3.12 -8.37
N THR A 184 -0.41 -2.03 -8.58
CA THR A 184 -0.35 -0.89 -7.66
C THR A 184 -0.52 0.44 -8.40
N SER A 185 -1.13 1.40 -7.72
CA SER A 185 -1.17 2.80 -8.14
C SER A 185 -1.23 3.73 -6.93
N HIS A 186 -0.57 4.88 -7.06
CA HIS A 186 -0.45 5.92 -6.05
C HIS A 186 -1.44 7.02 -6.38
N ILE A 187 -2.55 7.08 -5.67
CA ILE A 187 -3.67 7.95 -6.02
C ILE A 187 -3.64 9.19 -5.13
N GLN A 188 -3.84 10.34 -5.76
CA GLN A 188 -4.08 11.62 -5.09
C GLN A 188 -5.54 12.04 -5.31
N ARG A 189 -6.21 12.44 -4.23
CA ARG A 189 -7.53 13.06 -4.25
C ARG A 189 -7.41 14.49 -3.79
N THR A 190 -7.98 15.37 -4.59
CA THR A 190 -8.26 16.75 -4.22
C THR A 190 -9.74 16.82 -3.89
N ASP A 191 -10.09 16.87 -2.61
CA ASP A 191 -11.47 17.18 -2.21
C ASP A 191 -11.71 18.69 -2.37
N ASP A 192 -12.98 19.10 -2.47
CA ASP A 192 -13.42 20.51 -2.60
C ASP A 192 -12.92 21.43 -1.46
N ALA A 193 -12.38 20.85 -0.39
CA ALA A 193 -11.84 21.55 0.79
C ALA A 193 -10.33 21.87 0.70
N ASP A 194 -9.71 21.73 -0.47
CA ASP A 194 -8.26 21.86 -0.69
C ASP A 194 -7.42 20.93 0.21
N GLU A 195 -8.02 19.84 0.70
CA GLU A 195 -7.30 18.76 1.38
C GLU A 195 -6.88 17.73 0.35
N ILE A 196 -5.57 17.50 0.29
CA ILE A 196 -4.96 16.54 -0.61
C ILE A 196 -4.75 15.23 0.15
N ASP A 197 -5.58 14.25 -0.16
CA ASP A 197 -5.44 12.89 0.36
C ASP A 197 -4.63 12.05 -0.61
N HIS A 198 -3.57 11.41 -0.12
CA HIS A 198 -2.83 10.40 -0.88
C HIS A 198 -3.14 9.01 -0.33
N TRP A 199 -3.16 8.00 -1.20
CA TRP A 199 -3.16 6.60 -0.79
C TRP A 199 -2.57 5.71 -1.88
N THR A 200 -2.34 4.44 -1.54
CA THR A 200 -1.84 3.44 -2.49
C THR A 200 -2.89 2.36 -2.64
N ALA A 201 -3.41 2.23 -3.86
CA ALA A 201 -4.33 1.18 -4.24
C ALA A 201 -3.53 -0.07 -4.64
N CYS A 202 -3.86 -1.22 -4.07
CA CYS A 202 -3.19 -2.49 -4.34
C CYS A 202 -4.19 -3.60 -4.66
N TYR A 203 -3.91 -4.36 -5.71
CA TYR A 203 -4.74 -5.45 -6.18
C TYR A 203 -3.90 -6.68 -6.45
N LEU A 204 -4.44 -7.85 -6.06
CA LEU A 204 -4.01 -9.10 -6.66
C LEU A 204 -4.78 -9.28 -7.96
N THR A 205 -4.09 -9.60 -9.05
CA THR A 205 -4.70 -9.75 -10.37
C THR A 205 -4.36 -11.11 -10.98
N MET A 206 -5.21 -11.60 -11.86
CA MET A 206 -4.83 -12.74 -12.71
C MET A 206 -3.72 -12.31 -13.67
N PRO A 207 -2.77 -13.20 -14.00
CA PRO A 207 -1.83 -12.94 -15.09
C PRO A 207 -2.62 -12.75 -16.38
N ILE A 208 -2.39 -11.64 -17.07
CA ILE A 208 -3.07 -11.34 -18.34
C ILE A 208 -2.08 -11.58 -19.47
N ASP A 209 -2.33 -12.58 -20.31
CA ASP A 209 -1.51 -12.89 -21.50
C ASP A 209 -1.48 -11.74 -22.52
N ARG A 210 -2.46 -10.82 -22.46
CA ARG A 210 -2.57 -9.63 -23.31
C ARG A 210 -2.96 -8.40 -22.51
N ARG A 211 -1.98 -7.62 -22.06
CA ARG A 211 -2.22 -6.26 -21.59
C ARG A 211 -2.66 -5.40 -22.78
N MET A 212 -3.81 -4.75 -22.69
CA MET A 212 -4.18 -3.74 -23.68
C MET A 212 -3.17 -2.60 -23.59
N LYS A 213 -2.60 -2.21 -24.74
CA LYS A 213 -1.53 -1.22 -24.79
C LYS A 213 -2.00 0.12 -24.23
N ALA A 214 -1.09 0.75 -23.48
CA ALA A 214 -1.21 2.10 -22.94
C ALA A 214 -1.82 3.06 -23.97
N CYS A 215 -2.87 3.77 -23.55
CA CYS A 215 -3.40 4.89 -24.30
C CYS A 215 -2.59 6.13 -23.88
N LYS A 216 -1.83 6.70 -24.80
CA LYS A 216 -1.12 7.96 -24.54
C LYS A 216 -2.17 9.06 -24.44
N THR A 217 -2.43 9.55 -23.24
CA THR A 217 -3.31 10.69 -23.00
C THR A 217 -2.54 11.78 -22.28
N ARG A 218 -2.82 13.02 -22.66
CA ARG A 218 -2.18 14.21 -22.11
C ARG A 218 -2.76 14.47 -20.71
N GLN A 219 -1.96 14.24 -19.68
CA GLN A 219 -2.28 14.62 -18.31
C GLN A 219 -1.61 15.96 -17.98
N GLU A 220 -2.32 16.82 -17.26
CA GLU A 220 -1.80 18.09 -16.74
C GLU A 220 -1.18 17.85 -15.36
N GLU A 221 -0.04 18.49 -15.08
CA GLU A 221 0.64 18.40 -13.78
C GLU A 221 -0.27 18.97 -12.68
N ILE A 222 -0.69 18.13 -11.74
CA ILE A 222 -1.42 18.57 -10.55
C ILE A 222 -0.38 18.95 -9.51
N ARG A 223 -0.24 20.25 -9.23
CA ARG A 223 0.58 20.75 -8.11
C ARG A 223 -0.15 20.48 -6.81
N ALA A 224 0.50 19.78 -5.89
CA ALA A 224 0.08 19.71 -4.49
C ALA A 224 0.80 20.79 -3.68
N ASP A 225 0.07 21.68 -2.99
CA ASP A 225 0.57 22.39 -1.81
C ASP A 225 -0.32 22.01 -0.61
N ARG A 226 0.25 21.75 0.57
CA ARG A 226 0.35 22.72 1.68
C ARG A 226 1.69 22.69 2.44
N SER A 227 2.65 21.85 2.02
CA SER A 227 4.01 21.75 2.63
C SER A 227 5.14 22.24 1.72
N GLY A 228 4.82 22.74 0.51
CA GLY A 228 5.81 23.24 -0.45
C GLY A 228 6.55 22.17 -1.27
N GLY A 229 6.42 20.89 -0.92
CA GLY A 229 6.94 19.77 -1.72
C GLY A 229 5.86 19.11 -2.57
N THR A 230 6.03 19.08 -3.89
CA THR A 230 5.21 18.26 -4.78
C THR A 230 5.64 16.81 -4.65
N VAL A 231 4.82 15.96 -4.03
CA VAL A 231 5.08 14.52 -4.02
C VAL A 231 4.55 13.92 -5.34
N PRO A 232 5.33 13.11 -6.06
CA PRO A 232 4.83 12.44 -7.25
C PRO A 232 3.58 11.62 -6.93
N ALA A 233 2.55 11.68 -7.78
CA ALA A 233 1.34 10.87 -7.67
C ALA A 233 0.81 10.52 -9.07
N GLU A 234 -0.08 9.53 -9.14
CA GLU A 234 -0.78 9.10 -10.35
C GLU A 234 -2.29 9.35 -10.21
N THR A 235 -2.98 9.45 -11.34
CA THR A 235 -4.44 9.30 -11.35
C THR A 235 -4.77 7.83 -11.54
N GLY A 236 -5.27 7.18 -10.48
CA GLY A 236 -5.77 5.81 -10.55
C GLY A 236 -7.27 5.77 -10.84
N LEU A 237 -7.69 4.92 -11.77
CA LEU A 237 -9.08 4.64 -12.10
C LEU A 237 -9.39 3.17 -11.84
N MET A 238 -10.51 2.90 -11.16
CA MET A 238 -10.92 1.54 -10.84
C MET A 238 -12.42 1.42 -11.04
N LEU A 239 -12.84 0.71 -12.09
CA LEU A 239 -14.26 0.56 -12.41
C LEU A 239 -14.61 -0.92 -12.51
N PRO A 240 -15.55 -1.43 -11.68
CA PRO A 240 -16.14 -2.74 -11.90
C PRO A 240 -16.79 -2.79 -13.29
N VAL A 241 -16.54 -3.87 -14.04
CA VAL A 241 -17.11 -4.08 -15.37
C VAL A 241 -18.02 -5.30 -15.33
N ALA A 242 -19.31 -5.09 -15.63
CA ALA A 242 -20.25 -6.18 -15.80
C ALA A 242 -19.95 -6.92 -17.12
N MET A 243 -19.35 -8.12 -17.03
CA MET A 243 -19.12 -8.99 -18.18
C MET A 243 -19.74 -10.37 -17.94
N PRO A 244 -20.23 -11.06 -19.00
CA PRO A 244 -20.98 -12.31 -18.84
C PRO A 244 -20.13 -13.50 -18.40
N ARG A 245 -18.80 -13.43 -18.53
CA ARG A 245 -17.91 -14.57 -18.23
C ARG A 245 -17.41 -14.51 -16.80
N LYS A 246 -17.82 -15.46 -15.97
CA LYS A 246 -17.28 -15.66 -14.62
C LYS A 246 -15.88 -16.29 -14.67
N PRO A 247 -15.01 -16.03 -13.68
CA PRO A 247 -13.71 -16.66 -13.59
C PRO A 247 -13.87 -18.17 -13.39
N SER A 248 -12.90 -18.95 -13.89
CA SER A 248 -12.91 -20.40 -13.71
C SER A 248 -12.76 -20.78 -12.23
N LYS A 249 -13.28 -21.95 -11.81
CA LYS A 249 -13.07 -22.48 -10.45
C LYS A 249 -11.59 -22.57 -10.07
N VAL A 250 -10.72 -22.88 -11.03
CA VAL A 250 -9.27 -22.95 -10.83
C VAL A 250 -8.71 -21.57 -10.52
N SER A 251 -9.12 -20.55 -11.26
CA SER A 251 -8.71 -19.15 -11.03
C SER A 251 -9.16 -18.66 -9.65
N LEU A 252 -10.42 -18.92 -9.29
CA LEU A 252 -10.95 -18.62 -7.95
C LEU A 252 -10.16 -19.30 -6.84
N GLY A 253 -9.79 -20.57 -7.05
CA GLY A 253 -8.94 -21.33 -6.12
C GLY A 253 -7.55 -20.70 -5.92
N ARG A 254 -6.97 -20.07 -6.96
CA ARG A 254 -5.68 -19.36 -6.85
C ARG A 254 -5.79 -18.14 -5.96
N PHE A 255 -6.80 -17.29 -6.15
CA PHE A 255 -7.06 -16.14 -5.26
C PHE A 255 -7.27 -16.59 -3.82
N SER A 256 -8.16 -17.55 -3.59
CA SER A 256 -8.44 -18.04 -2.24
C SER A 256 -7.17 -18.57 -1.54
N ARG A 257 -6.36 -19.35 -2.27
CA ARG A 257 -5.08 -19.86 -1.77
C ARG A 257 -4.09 -18.72 -1.47
N ALA A 258 -3.93 -17.77 -2.38
CA ALA A 258 -3.01 -16.65 -2.21
C ALA A 258 -3.40 -15.77 -1.02
N MET A 259 -4.69 -15.40 -0.92
CA MET A 259 -5.24 -14.64 0.20
C MET A 259 -5.00 -15.35 1.54
N LYS A 260 -5.19 -16.68 1.59
CA LYS A 260 -4.93 -17.47 2.80
C LYS A 260 -3.45 -17.51 3.15
N LEU A 261 -2.57 -17.82 2.19
CA LEU A 261 -1.12 -17.94 2.42
C LEU A 261 -0.49 -16.61 2.82
N LEU A 262 -0.89 -15.52 2.14
CA LEU A 262 -0.46 -14.17 2.47
C LEU A 262 -1.23 -13.58 3.65
N SER A 263 -2.21 -14.30 4.23
CA SER A 263 -3.03 -13.80 5.34
C SER A 263 -3.67 -12.43 5.07
N LEU A 264 -4.14 -12.25 3.84
CA LEU A 264 -4.77 -11.02 3.36
C LEU A 264 -6.29 -11.08 3.53
N LYS A 265 -6.90 -9.90 3.61
CA LYS A 265 -8.34 -9.71 3.55
C LYS A 265 -8.68 -8.79 2.39
N VAL A 266 -9.86 -9.00 1.82
CA VAL A 266 -10.43 -8.05 0.86
C VAL A 266 -10.52 -6.71 1.57
N CYS A 267 -9.90 -5.69 0.98
CA CYS A 267 -9.99 -4.32 1.46
C CYS A 267 -10.96 -3.59 0.54
N MET A 268 -12.13 -3.20 1.06
CA MET A 268 -12.99 -2.30 0.30
C MET A 268 -12.28 -0.95 0.26
N ILE A 269 -11.79 -0.58 -0.92
CA ILE A 269 -11.42 0.80 -1.21
C ILE A 269 -12.77 1.48 -1.46
N GLU A 270 -13.06 2.60 -0.80
CA GLU A 270 -14.25 3.39 -1.12
C GLU A 270 -14.16 3.76 -2.61
N GLN A 271 -14.95 3.05 -3.43
CA GLN A 271 -14.94 3.21 -4.87
C GLN A 271 -15.75 4.45 -5.19
N TYR A 272 -15.12 5.44 -5.82
CA TYR A 272 -15.82 6.57 -6.40
C TYR A 272 -15.82 6.38 -7.92
N GLY A 273 -16.86 5.74 -8.42
CA GLY A 273 -17.07 5.54 -9.86
C GLY A 273 -18.43 4.94 -10.14
N THR A 274 -19.14 5.50 -11.12
CA THR A 274 -20.35 4.88 -11.67
C THR A 274 -19.98 3.55 -12.31
N VAL A 275 -20.67 2.47 -11.96
CA VAL A 275 -20.49 1.17 -12.63
C VAL A 275 -20.72 1.39 -14.13
N LEU A 276 -19.77 0.94 -14.96
CA LEU A 276 -19.97 0.91 -16.41
C LEU A 276 -20.96 -0.20 -16.72
N GLU A 277 -22.24 0.15 -16.71
CA GLU A 277 -23.31 -0.73 -17.19
C GLU A 277 -23.11 -0.94 -18.69
N ALA A 278 -23.28 -2.19 -19.16
CA ALA A 278 -23.34 -2.46 -20.58
C ALA A 278 -24.49 -1.64 -21.15
N MET A 279 -24.20 -0.75 -22.11
CA MET A 279 -25.23 0.02 -22.81
C MET A 279 -26.05 -0.96 -23.67
N ASP A 280 -27.04 -1.59 -23.06
CA ASP A 280 -28.18 -2.13 -23.78
C ASP A 280 -29.07 -0.92 -24.13
N GLY A 281 -29.29 -0.73 -25.43
CA GLY A 281 -29.90 0.48 -25.98
C GLY A 281 -31.29 0.79 -25.43
N ASP A 282 -31.57 2.09 -25.43
CA ASP A 282 -32.86 2.75 -25.23
C ASP A 282 -33.41 2.81 -23.80
N SER A 283 -32.99 3.83 -23.04
CA SER A 283 -33.77 4.33 -21.90
C SER A 283 -33.50 5.83 -21.70
N GLU A 284 -34.54 6.63 -21.88
CA GLU A 284 -34.58 8.08 -21.74
C GLU A 284 -34.21 8.51 -20.31
N ALA A 285 -33.41 9.59 -20.22
CA ALA A 285 -32.90 10.12 -18.97
C ALA A 285 -33.98 10.92 -18.22
N ASP A 286 -34.33 10.46 -17.02
CA ASP A 286 -35.01 11.29 -16.02
C ASP A 286 -34.07 11.56 -14.83
N ASP A 287 -34.15 12.82 -14.41
CA ASP A 287 -33.25 13.58 -13.55
C ASP A 287 -33.63 13.36 -12.08
N GLU A 288 -32.87 12.54 -11.34
CA GLU A 288 -32.88 12.53 -9.88
C GLU A 288 -31.47 12.28 -9.32
N THR A 289 -30.83 13.38 -8.95
CA THR A 289 -29.60 13.46 -8.14
C THR A 289 -29.91 13.07 -6.68
N ALA A 290 -30.28 11.82 -6.46
CA ALA A 290 -30.37 11.23 -5.14
C ALA A 290 -28.98 10.86 -4.62
N SER A 291 -28.70 11.22 -3.36
CA SER A 291 -27.50 10.91 -2.57
C SER A 291 -26.85 9.57 -2.94
N TRP A 292 -25.72 9.64 -3.67
CA TRP A 292 -24.98 8.49 -4.18
C TRP A 292 -24.38 7.60 -3.07
N VAL A 293 -24.25 8.12 -1.84
CA VAL A 293 -23.59 7.46 -0.72
C VAL A 293 -24.46 6.36 -0.09
N ASP A 294 -25.78 6.51 -0.09
CA ASP A 294 -26.67 5.56 0.60
C ASP A 294 -27.05 4.31 -0.22
N LYS A 295 -26.90 4.35 -1.55
CA LYS A 295 -27.37 3.26 -2.42
C LYS A 295 -26.43 2.05 -2.49
N TYR A 296 -25.15 2.21 -2.13
CA TYR A 296 -24.14 1.13 -2.16
C TYR A 296 -23.69 0.66 -0.77
N GLY A 297 -24.26 1.22 0.31
CA GLY A 297 -23.99 0.81 1.69
C GLY A 297 -24.67 -0.49 2.13
N GLN A 298 -25.51 -1.09 1.29
CA GLN A 298 -26.18 -2.37 1.58
C GLN A 298 -25.45 -3.54 0.91
N GLU A 299 -24.78 -4.34 1.73
CA GLU A 299 -24.50 -5.77 1.50
C GLU A 299 -23.87 -6.15 0.15
N HIS A 300 -22.83 -5.44 -0.31
CA HIS A 300 -21.85 -6.09 -1.19
C HIS A 300 -21.04 -7.10 -0.38
N THR A 301 -21.64 -8.26 -0.07
CA THR A 301 -20.93 -9.53 0.07
C THR A 301 -20.45 -9.97 -1.31
N ALA A 302 -19.75 -9.08 -2.00
CA ALA A 302 -19.20 -9.29 -3.33
C ALA A 302 -18.27 -10.50 -3.32
N LEU A 303 -18.56 -11.48 -4.19
CA LEU A 303 -17.75 -12.68 -4.38
C LEU A 303 -16.49 -12.32 -5.16
N TRP A 304 -15.52 -11.71 -4.48
CA TRP A 304 -14.19 -11.45 -5.03
C TRP A 304 -13.50 -12.74 -5.49
N PRO A 305 -12.69 -12.71 -6.57
CA PRO A 305 -12.34 -11.58 -7.43
C PRO A 305 -13.46 -11.08 -8.35
N GLU A 306 -13.44 -9.77 -8.67
CA GLU A 306 -14.31 -9.14 -9.66
C GLU A 306 -13.53 -8.69 -10.89
N LEU A 307 -14.22 -8.48 -12.01
CA LEU A 307 -13.60 -7.92 -13.21
C LEU A 307 -13.54 -6.41 -13.08
N ILE A 308 -12.32 -5.87 -13.04
CA ILE A 308 -12.07 -4.45 -12.83
C ILE A 308 -11.28 -3.90 -14.01
N LEU A 309 -11.71 -2.74 -14.50
CA LEU A 309 -10.91 -1.85 -15.34
C LEU A 309 -9.95 -1.08 -14.44
N LEU A 310 -8.68 -1.42 -14.51
CA LEU A 310 -7.59 -0.80 -13.77
C LEU A 310 -6.89 0.20 -14.69
N GLY A 311 -7.06 1.47 -14.41
CA GLY A 311 -6.40 2.58 -15.09
C GLY A 311 -5.38 3.25 -14.17
N ARG A 312 -4.25 3.67 -14.72
CA ARG A 312 -3.35 4.62 -14.07
C ARG A 312 -2.77 5.57 -15.10
N SER A 313 -2.64 6.84 -14.74
CA SER A 313 -2.04 7.89 -15.56
C SER A 313 -0.91 8.56 -14.79
N GLY A 314 0.25 8.72 -15.43
CA GLY A 314 1.41 9.38 -14.83
C GLY A 314 2.39 9.89 -15.88
N VAL A 315 3.37 10.70 -15.45
CA VAL A 315 4.45 11.17 -16.32
C VAL A 315 5.54 10.10 -16.36
N ASP A 316 5.83 9.58 -17.55
CA ASP A 316 6.97 8.66 -17.71
C ASP A 316 8.27 9.44 -17.48
N GLU A 317 9.05 9.04 -16.48
CA GLU A 317 10.48 9.34 -16.38
C GLU A 317 11.22 8.32 -17.27
N GLU A 318 11.81 8.79 -18.38
CA GLU A 318 12.68 7.98 -19.25
C GLU A 318 14.03 7.68 -18.59
#